data_AF-A0A1V8T4J3-F1
#
_entry.id   AF-A0A1V8T4J3-F1
#
_cell.length_a   1.000
_cell.length_b   1.000
_cell.length_c   1.000
_cell.angle_alpha   90.00
_cell.angle_beta   90.00
_cell.angle_gamma   90.00
#
_symmetry.space_group_name_H-M   'P 1'
#
loop_
_entity.id
_entity.type
_entity.pdbx_description
1 polymer ?
#
loop_
_entity_poly.entity_id
_entity_poly.type
_entity_poly.pdbx_seq_one_letter_code
_entity_poly.pdbx_strand_id
1 'polypeptide(L)'
;MRFTTILTALAASIPCTTAYWKGFNVGANNPDGSCKTTAQWTTAFQKIAGLPQHITSVRLYASSDCNTLANAVPAAIATGTQILVGVWAEDATHFTNEKNALQAAINAHGSNWIIAISVGSEDLYRGDTSASALAQQIYDVRGMVRAMGVQAQVGHVDTWTAWVDNNNKAVITASDFIGLDGYPYFQNAAIADASAVFWDSVTATRNQVNAVSPGKWVWVTETGWPVSGPNSGAAVASVQNAQTYWRSVACQAFNSIHIFWYAYQDYNASPSFGVFGSNGNAIYDLPSTWGIDFDQNSTEDSVEANLDAQYILSIGYPVPINAYSTPGLGPLVPDLDQPQGPGQNEPYPNALTYLPAQPDRALPHTISTSYGEDEQSVPLAYRKKVCNMFGQLGARGVSALFSSGDTGVSSACQTNDGKNTTRFLPIFPAACPSVTSVGGTYRVKPERAISFSSGGFSDTWPTPAYQQTAVRRYLNILGSRWQGLYNPGGRGFPDVAAQSYIFHVVDTQKEILVGGTSASSPAFAGVVALLNAYRLKAGKPVLGFLNPWIYSEGFKGLTDIVDGGSTGCPGKDIYSGLKTPFVPYASWNATPGWDPVTGYGTPNFPALLKLATKGPNGHW
;
A
#
# COMPACT_ATOMS: atom_id res chain seq x y z
N MET A 1 -0.37 -42.70 -43.03
CA MET A 1 -0.68 -42.50 -41.59
C MET A 1 -0.08 -41.20 -41.12
N ARG A 2 -0.93 -40.36 -40.52
CA ARG A 2 -0.72 -39.29 -39.53
C ARG A 2 -1.42 -38.01 -39.96
N PHE A 3 -2.71 -37.98 -39.62
CA PHE A 3 -3.52 -36.78 -39.54
C PHE A 3 -3.06 -35.98 -38.33
N THR A 4 -2.75 -34.69 -38.53
CA THR A 4 -2.49 -33.75 -37.44
C THR A 4 -3.71 -32.84 -37.33
N THR A 5 -4.52 -33.12 -36.32
CA THR A 5 -5.76 -32.42 -35.99
C THR A 5 -5.43 -31.01 -35.49
N ILE A 6 -5.94 -29.98 -36.16
CA ILE A 6 -5.89 -28.59 -35.69
C ILE A 6 -6.97 -28.45 -34.62
N LEU A 7 -6.57 -28.37 -33.35
CA LEU A 7 -7.45 -28.00 -32.25
C LEU A 7 -7.60 -26.47 -32.25
N THR A 8 -8.69 -25.96 -32.82
CA THR A 8 -9.15 -24.59 -32.58
C THR A 8 -9.65 -24.48 -31.15
N ALA A 9 -8.79 -24.02 -30.24
CA ALA A 9 -9.24 -23.55 -28.93
C ALA A 9 -9.96 -22.21 -29.11
N LEU A 10 -11.30 -22.22 -29.08
CA LEU A 10 -12.06 -21.00 -28.79
C LEU A 10 -11.63 -20.54 -27.39
N ALA A 11 -10.82 -19.50 -27.32
CA ALA A 11 -10.68 -18.72 -26.10
C ALA A 11 -12.03 -18.04 -25.84
N ALA A 12 -12.87 -18.69 -25.05
CA ALA A 12 -13.96 -17.99 -24.40
C ALA A 12 -13.30 -16.90 -23.56
N SER A 13 -13.54 -15.64 -23.93
CA SER A 13 -13.24 -14.49 -23.09
C SER A 13 -14.05 -14.66 -21.82
N ILE A 14 -13.44 -15.26 -20.80
CA ILE A 14 -13.97 -15.22 -19.43
C ILE A 14 -13.94 -13.73 -19.08
N PRO A 15 -15.08 -13.05 -18.91
CA PRO A 15 -15.06 -11.70 -18.37
C PRO A 15 -14.31 -11.80 -17.03
N CYS A 16 -13.33 -10.92 -16.85
CA CYS A 16 -12.65 -10.77 -15.57
C CYS A 16 -13.66 -10.20 -14.55
N THR A 17 -14.58 -11.04 -14.08
CA THR A 17 -15.50 -10.83 -12.96
C THR A 17 -14.66 -10.89 -11.67
N THR A 18 -14.81 -10.12 -10.61
CA THR A 18 -15.83 -9.19 -10.08
C THR A 18 -15.10 -8.34 -9.04
N ALA A 19 -15.52 -7.09 -8.79
CA ALA A 19 -15.07 -6.36 -7.61
C ALA A 19 -15.46 -7.11 -6.31
N TYR A 20 -14.67 -7.00 -5.25
CA TYR A 20 -15.04 -7.53 -3.94
C TYR A 20 -16.21 -6.74 -3.35
N TRP A 21 -17.24 -7.45 -2.88
CA TRP A 21 -18.29 -6.86 -2.03
C TRP A 21 -17.70 -6.23 -0.77
N LYS A 22 -18.08 -4.99 -0.52
CA LYS A 22 -17.74 -4.23 0.70
C LYS A 22 -19.02 -3.65 1.28
N GLY A 23 -19.25 -3.76 2.57
CA GLY A 23 -20.54 -3.36 3.14
C GLY A 23 -20.48 -3.06 4.62
N PHE A 24 -21.65 -2.75 5.18
CA PHE A 24 -21.87 -2.64 6.61
C PHE A 24 -22.97 -3.58 7.05
N ASN A 25 -22.90 -4.01 8.30
CA ASN A 25 -23.97 -4.74 8.92
C ASN A 25 -25.03 -3.76 9.44
N VAL A 26 -26.30 -4.03 9.13
CA VAL A 26 -27.42 -3.16 9.48
C VAL A 26 -28.48 -3.96 10.24
N GLY A 27 -28.71 -3.56 11.49
CA GLY A 27 -29.69 -4.18 12.38
C GLY A 27 -31.14 -3.83 12.02
N ALA A 28 -32.05 -4.73 12.34
CA ALA A 28 -33.49 -4.57 12.10
C ALA A 28 -34.14 -3.51 12.99
N ASN A 29 -33.56 -3.30 14.18
CA ASN A 29 -34.02 -2.33 15.15
C ASN A 29 -33.27 -1.00 15.00
N ASN A 30 -33.95 0.09 15.31
CA ASN A 30 -33.32 1.33 15.68
C ASN A 30 -32.61 1.16 17.03
N PRO A 31 -31.64 2.02 17.37
CA PRO A 31 -30.92 1.89 18.63
C PRO A 31 -31.80 2.02 19.88
N ASP A 32 -33.00 2.62 19.77
CA ASP A 32 -34.01 2.65 20.83
C ASP A 32 -34.82 1.34 20.96
N GLY A 33 -34.52 0.32 20.14
CA GLY A 33 -35.20 -0.97 20.10
C GLY A 33 -36.41 -1.03 19.16
N SER A 34 -36.90 0.09 18.63
CA SER A 34 -38.04 0.10 17.70
C SER A 34 -37.70 -0.54 16.36
N CYS A 35 -38.65 -1.22 15.72
CA CYS A 35 -38.42 -1.81 14.39
C CYS A 35 -38.24 -0.74 13.30
N LYS A 36 -37.26 -0.91 12.41
CA LYS A 36 -37.02 0.00 11.28
C LYS A 36 -38.15 -0.07 10.25
N THR A 37 -38.71 1.08 9.92
CA THR A 37 -39.61 1.27 8.77
C THR A 37 -38.84 1.24 7.46
N THR A 38 -39.53 1.00 6.33
CA THR A 38 -38.92 1.07 4.98
C THR A 38 -38.17 2.40 4.75
N ALA A 39 -38.71 3.54 5.19
CA ALA A 39 -38.06 4.84 5.04
C ALA A 39 -36.75 4.96 5.83
N GLN A 40 -36.67 4.34 7.02
CA GLN A 40 -35.46 4.29 7.82
C GLN A 40 -34.40 3.38 7.19
N TRP A 41 -34.81 2.26 6.57
CA TRP A 41 -33.92 1.44 5.74
C TRP A 41 -33.36 2.22 4.55
N THR A 42 -34.22 2.92 3.80
CA THR A 42 -33.79 3.78 2.68
C THR A 42 -32.78 4.82 3.13
N THR A 43 -33.02 5.47 4.28
CA THR A 43 -32.10 6.45 4.87
C THR A 43 -30.75 5.83 5.21
N ALA A 44 -30.73 4.65 5.84
CA ALA A 44 -29.49 3.94 6.17
C ALA A 44 -28.68 3.59 4.91
N PHE A 45 -29.35 3.06 3.88
CA PHE A 45 -28.71 2.69 2.62
C PHE A 45 -28.15 3.89 1.86
N GLN A 46 -28.89 5.01 1.82
CA GLN A 46 -28.41 6.25 1.22
C GLN A 46 -27.19 6.83 1.95
N LYS A 47 -27.16 6.75 3.28
CA LYS A 47 -26.00 7.20 4.06
C LYS A 47 -24.76 6.35 3.79
N ILE A 48 -24.91 5.03 3.76
CA ILE A 48 -23.82 4.11 3.43
C ILE A 48 -23.31 4.36 1.99
N ALA A 49 -24.22 4.58 1.04
CA ALA A 49 -23.87 4.91 -0.34
C ALA A 49 -23.18 6.28 -0.49
N GLY A 50 -23.48 7.22 0.40
CA GLY A 50 -22.89 8.56 0.47
C GLY A 50 -21.47 8.60 1.06
N LEU A 51 -20.96 7.48 1.57
CA LEU A 51 -19.57 7.40 2.03
C LEU A 51 -18.58 7.56 0.87
N PRO A 52 -17.33 8.03 1.12
CA PRO A 52 -16.30 8.20 0.09
C PRO A 52 -16.00 6.93 -0.72
N GLN A 53 -16.25 5.76 -0.15
CA GLN A 53 -16.05 4.44 -0.78
C GLN A 53 -17.19 4.04 -1.73
N HIS A 54 -18.29 4.80 -1.78
CA HIS A 54 -19.50 4.51 -2.57
C HIS A 54 -20.04 3.10 -2.33
N ILE A 55 -20.32 2.76 -1.07
CA ILE A 55 -20.72 1.41 -0.66
C ILE A 55 -22.21 1.19 -0.95
N THR A 56 -22.52 0.23 -1.80
CA THR A 56 -23.91 -0.12 -2.19
C THR A 56 -24.29 -1.55 -1.79
N SER A 57 -23.67 -2.09 -0.74
CA SER A 57 -23.97 -3.42 -0.22
C SER A 57 -24.06 -3.44 1.30
N VAL A 58 -24.96 -4.26 1.83
CA VAL A 58 -25.19 -4.42 3.28
C VAL A 58 -25.35 -5.89 3.66
N ARG A 59 -25.05 -6.22 4.91
CA ARG A 59 -25.45 -7.50 5.53
C ARG A 59 -26.57 -7.26 6.51
N LEU A 60 -27.60 -8.12 6.46
CA LEU A 60 -28.69 -8.15 7.42
C LEU A 60 -28.57 -9.40 8.29
N TYR A 61 -29.02 -9.33 9.54
CA TYR A 61 -28.94 -10.45 10.48
C TYR A 61 -30.14 -11.39 10.41
N ALA A 62 -31.32 -10.84 10.13
CA ALA A 62 -32.58 -11.57 10.14
C ALA A 62 -33.40 -11.29 8.88
N SER A 63 -34.30 -12.23 8.58
CA SER A 63 -35.22 -12.15 7.46
C SER A 63 -36.62 -11.71 7.89
N SER A 64 -37.12 -12.25 9.00
CA SER A 64 -38.49 -12.10 9.49
C SER A 64 -38.63 -11.12 10.65
N ASP A 65 -37.63 -11.02 11.53
CA ASP A 65 -37.67 -10.12 12.69
C ASP A 65 -37.91 -8.68 12.27
N CYS A 66 -38.79 -7.98 12.98
CA CYS A 66 -39.18 -6.61 12.63
C CYS A 66 -39.65 -6.43 11.17
N ASN A 67 -40.13 -7.51 10.52
CA ASN A 67 -40.45 -7.55 9.10
C ASN A 67 -39.25 -7.11 8.23
N THR A 68 -38.03 -7.57 8.57
CA THR A 68 -36.77 -7.06 8.00
C THR A 68 -36.78 -7.09 6.48
N LEU A 69 -36.97 -8.23 5.82
CA LEU A 69 -36.94 -8.27 4.36
C LEU A 69 -38.13 -7.55 3.72
N ALA A 70 -39.31 -7.58 4.34
CA ALA A 70 -40.48 -6.87 3.84
C ALA A 70 -40.27 -5.35 3.79
N ASN A 71 -39.43 -4.80 4.69
CA ASN A 71 -39.08 -3.38 4.71
C ASN A 71 -37.77 -3.06 3.99
N ALA A 72 -36.74 -3.91 4.12
CA ALA A 72 -35.41 -3.65 3.59
C ALA A 72 -35.30 -3.91 2.09
N VAL A 73 -36.01 -4.90 1.52
CA VAL A 73 -35.93 -5.21 0.09
C VAL A 73 -36.50 -4.07 -0.79
N PRO A 74 -37.68 -3.50 -0.49
CA PRO A 74 -38.15 -2.32 -1.21
C PRO A 74 -37.18 -1.13 -1.11
N ALA A 75 -36.60 -0.89 0.08
CA ALA A 75 -35.60 0.14 0.27
C ALA A 75 -34.33 -0.12 -0.57
N ALA A 76 -33.84 -1.35 -0.60
CA ALA A 76 -32.65 -1.75 -1.35
C ALA A 76 -32.85 -1.58 -2.86
N ILE A 77 -34.01 -1.95 -3.39
CA ILE A 77 -34.37 -1.73 -4.79
C ILE A 77 -34.40 -0.23 -5.10
N ALA A 78 -34.98 0.59 -4.22
CA ALA A 78 -35.07 2.04 -4.42
C ALA A 78 -33.69 2.73 -4.38
N THR A 79 -32.72 2.20 -3.65
CA THR A 79 -31.38 2.79 -3.51
C THR A 79 -30.30 2.11 -4.36
N GLY A 80 -30.63 1.03 -5.08
CA GLY A 80 -29.66 0.22 -5.80
C GLY A 80 -28.72 -0.57 -4.87
N THR A 81 -29.13 -0.80 -3.62
CA THR A 81 -28.35 -1.56 -2.63
C THR A 81 -28.55 -3.06 -2.84
N GLN A 82 -27.47 -3.83 -2.66
CA GLN A 82 -27.53 -5.29 -2.63
C GLN A 82 -27.36 -5.84 -1.22
N ILE A 83 -27.97 -6.98 -0.93
CA ILE A 83 -28.10 -7.52 0.43
C ILE A 83 -27.46 -8.91 0.53
N LEU A 84 -26.55 -9.08 1.50
CA LEU A 84 -26.22 -10.36 2.10
C LEU A 84 -27.28 -10.68 3.16
N VAL A 85 -28.11 -11.68 2.89
CA VAL A 85 -29.29 -12.01 3.70
C VAL A 85 -28.91 -12.89 4.89
N GLY A 86 -29.41 -12.57 6.09
CA GLY A 86 -29.33 -13.42 7.27
C GLY A 86 -30.62 -14.21 7.48
N VAL A 87 -30.48 -15.50 7.80
CA VAL A 87 -31.56 -16.44 8.16
C VAL A 87 -31.19 -17.06 9.51
N TRP A 88 -31.93 -16.74 10.58
CA TRP A 88 -31.66 -17.29 11.92
C TRP A 88 -31.91 -18.80 11.98
N ALA A 89 -31.01 -19.55 12.63
CA ALA A 89 -31.00 -21.02 12.65
C ALA A 89 -31.31 -21.65 14.02
N GLU A 90 -31.54 -20.85 15.06
CA GLU A 90 -31.52 -21.31 16.46
C GLU A 90 -32.72 -22.21 16.85
N ASP A 91 -33.96 -21.79 16.58
CA ASP A 91 -35.15 -22.60 16.83
C ASP A 91 -35.97 -22.89 15.56
N ALA A 92 -36.65 -24.03 15.54
CA ALA A 92 -37.35 -24.53 14.34
C ALA A 92 -38.52 -23.64 13.89
N THR A 93 -39.21 -22.99 14.83
CA THR A 93 -40.33 -22.09 14.50
C THR A 93 -39.80 -20.81 13.90
N HIS A 94 -38.79 -20.21 14.52
CA HIS A 94 -38.15 -18.99 14.02
C HIS A 94 -37.45 -19.23 12.68
N PHE A 95 -36.68 -20.31 12.53
CA PHE A 95 -36.08 -20.70 11.25
C PHE A 95 -37.12 -20.86 10.14
N THR A 96 -38.31 -21.40 10.46
CA THR A 96 -39.42 -21.49 9.51
C THR A 96 -39.94 -20.10 9.12
N ASN A 97 -40.10 -19.18 10.08
CA ASN A 97 -40.51 -17.80 9.82
C ASN A 97 -39.49 -17.04 8.95
N GLU A 98 -38.20 -17.22 9.23
CA GLU A 98 -37.09 -16.64 8.47
C GLU A 98 -37.11 -17.10 7.00
N LYS A 99 -37.24 -18.41 6.77
CA LYS A 99 -37.40 -18.99 5.42
C LYS A 99 -38.64 -18.46 4.71
N ASN A 100 -39.77 -18.38 5.41
CA ASN A 100 -41.02 -17.85 4.84
C ASN A 100 -40.87 -16.38 4.43
N ALA A 101 -40.19 -15.55 5.23
CA ALA A 101 -39.93 -14.15 4.91
C ALA A 101 -39.01 -14.01 3.68
N LEU A 102 -37.95 -14.83 3.59
CA LEU A 102 -37.08 -14.87 2.42
C LEU A 102 -37.83 -15.31 1.16
N GLN A 103 -38.63 -16.37 1.24
CA GLN A 103 -39.45 -16.86 0.14
C GLN A 103 -40.46 -15.79 -0.31
N ALA A 104 -41.14 -15.12 0.63
CA ALA A 104 -42.07 -14.05 0.33
C ALA A 104 -41.39 -12.88 -0.40
N ALA A 105 -40.20 -12.46 0.07
CA ALA A 105 -39.44 -11.38 -0.56
C ALA A 105 -38.98 -11.75 -1.99
N ILE A 106 -38.49 -12.97 -2.20
CA ILE A 106 -38.10 -13.46 -3.54
C ILE A 106 -39.31 -13.50 -4.48
N ASN A 107 -40.46 -14.00 -4.02
CA ASN A 107 -41.68 -14.05 -4.82
C ASN A 107 -42.18 -12.64 -5.20
N ALA A 108 -42.07 -11.68 -4.29
CA ALA A 108 -42.55 -10.32 -4.49
C ALA A 108 -41.63 -9.49 -5.40
N HIS A 109 -40.31 -9.69 -5.32
CA HIS A 109 -39.32 -8.77 -5.88
C HIS A 109 -38.26 -9.41 -6.79
N GLY A 110 -38.32 -10.72 -7.01
CA GLY A 110 -37.24 -11.48 -7.63
C GLY A 110 -36.02 -11.59 -6.71
N SER A 111 -34.85 -11.94 -7.27
CA SER A 111 -33.64 -12.25 -6.49
C SER A 111 -32.41 -11.40 -6.83
N ASN A 112 -32.52 -10.45 -7.75
CA ASN A 112 -31.38 -9.62 -8.20
C ASN A 112 -30.77 -8.74 -7.10
N TRP A 113 -31.49 -8.52 -6.01
CA TRP A 113 -31.04 -7.76 -4.85
C TRP A 113 -30.18 -8.60 -3.88
N ILE A 114 -30.12 -9.93 -4.07
CA ILE A 114 -29.42 -10.87 -3.18
C ILE A 114 -27.96 -11.03 -3.63
N ILE A 115 -27.02 -10.76 -2.72
CA ILE A 115 -25.59 -11.04 -2.88
C ILE A 115 -25.32 -12.52 -2.60
N ALA A 116 -25.68 -12.95 -1.39
CA ALA A 116 -25.60 -14.31 -0.88
C ALA A 116 -26.52 -14.44 0.34
N ILE A 117 -26.64 -15.63 0.91
CA ILE A 117 -27.51 -15.94 2.05
C ILE A 117 -26.68 -16.66 3.12
N SER A 118 -26.60 -16.09 4.32
CA SER A 118 -26.04 -16.75 5.51
C SER A 118 -27.14 -17.37 6.35
N VAL A 119 -26.99 -18.65 6.69
CA VAL A 119 -27.84 -19.40 7.60
C VAL A 119 -27.11 -19.50 8.93
N GLY A 120 -27.66 -18.86 9.97
CA GLY A 120 -27.01 -18.73 11.27
C GLY A 120 -25.90 -17.66 11.33
N SER A 121 -25.52 -17.29 12.55
CA SER A 121 -24.41 -16.41 12.89
C SER A 121 -23.87 -16.80 14.27
N GLU A 122 -22.62 -17.27 14.32
CA GLU A 122 -21.89 -17.69 15.52
C GLU A 122 -22.52 -18.87 16.31
N ASP A 123 -23.43 -19.63 15.70
CA ASP A 123 -24.12 -20.74 16.35
C ASP A 123 -23.16 -21.85 16.81
N LEU A 124 -22.04 -22.08 16.11
CA LEU A 124 -21.05 -23.10 16.48
C LEU A 124 -20.13 -22.59 17.57
N TYR A 125 -19.74 -21.31 17.52
CA TYR A 125 -18.95 -20.68 18.57
C TYR A 125 -19.66 -20.68 19.92
N ARG A 126 -20.97 -20.37 19.94
CA ARG A 126 -21.80 -20.41 21.15
C ARG A 126 -22.18 -21.82 21.58
N GLY A 127 -22.11 -22.79 20.66
CA GLY A 127 -22.51 -24.18 20.92
C GLY A 127 -24.03 -24.38 20.95
N ASP A 128 -24.78 -23.47 20.31
CA ASP A 128 -26.25 -23.48 20.28
C ASP A 128 -26.79 -24.64 19.43
N THR A 129 -26.01 -25.08 18.45
CA THR A 129 -26.35 -26.20 17.56
C THR A 129 -25.15 -27.06 17.24
N SER A 130 -25.40 -28.24 16.69
CA SER A 130 -24.34 -29.13 16.19
C SER A 130 -24.00 -28.82 14.73
N ALA A 131 -22.74 -29.04 14.36
CA ALA A 131 -22.28 -28.86 12.97
C ALA A 131 -23.09 -29.66 11.95
N SER A 132 -23.61 -30.84 12.32
CA SER A 132 -24.45 -31.66 11.43
C SER A 132 -25.87 -31.08 11.28
N ALA A 133 -26.47 -30.59 12.36
CA ALA A 133 -27.79 -29.95 12.32
C ALA A 133 -27.75 -28.67 11.48
N LEU A 134 -26.75 -27.82 11.70
CA LEU A 134 -26.56 -26.59 10.93
C LEU A 134 -26.26 -26.86 9.45
N ALA A 135 -25.45 -27.88 9.15
CA ALA A 135 -25.23 -28.31 7.77
C ALA A 135 -26.54 -28.69 7.06
N GLN A 136 -27.48 -29.33 7.77
CA GLN A 136 -28.79 -29.64 7.18
C GLN A 136 -29.65 -28.38 6.95
N GLN A 137 -29.60 -27.40 7.85
CA GLN A 137 -30.30 -26.13 7.66
C GLN A 137 -29.75 -25.35 6.45
N ILE A 138 -28.44 -25.38 6.23
CA ILE A 138 -27.81 -24.80 5.02
C ILE A 138 -28.31 -25.50 3.76
N TYR A 139 -28.39 -26.83 3.77
CA TYR A 139 -28.92 -27.61 2.63
C TYR A 139 -30.41 -27.33 2.38
N ASP A 140 -31.21 -27.18 3.43
CA ASP A 140 -32.63 -26.85 3.36
C ASP A 140 -32.83 -25.47 2.70
N VAL A 141 -32.18 -24.43 3.22
CA VAL A 141 -32.27 -23.07 2.63
C VAL A 141 -31.77 -23.06 1.19
N ARG A 142 -30.64 -23.73 0.90
CA ARG A 142 -30.12 -23.83 -0.47
C ARG A 142 -31.10 -24.55 -1.39
N GLY A 143 -31.68 -25.65 -0.96
CA GLY A 143 -32.69 -26.39 -1.71
C GLY A 143 -33.91 -25.53 -2.01
N MET A 144 -34.43 -24.83 -1.00
CA MET A 144 -35.55 -23.91 -1.12
C MET A 144 -35.29 -22.83 -2.17
N VAL A 145 -34.19 -22.07 -2.06
CA VAL A 145 -33.94 -20.95 -2.98
C VAL A 145 -33.59 -21.42 -4.39
N ARG A 146 -32.92 -22.58 -4.55
CA ARG A 146 -32.66 -23.18 -5.87
C ARG A 146 -33.95 -23.65 -6.54
N ALA A 147 -34.91 -24.20 -5.79
CA ALA A 147 -36.23 -24.55 -6.31
C ALA A 147 -37.01 -23.33 -6.82
N MET A 148 -36.71 -22.14 -6.29
CA MET A 148 -37.23 -20.86 -6.76
C MET A 148 -36.42 -20.24 -7.93
N GLY A 149 -35.41 -20.95 -8.45
CA GLY A 149 -34.56 -20.47 -9.55
C GLY A 149 -33.46 -19.49 -9.12
N VAL A 150 -33.24 -19.27 -7.82
CA VAL A 150 -32.22 -18.36 -7.30
C VAL A 150 -30.87 -19.06 -7.22
N GLN A 151 -29.82 -18.45 -7.78
CA GLN A 151 -28.45 -19.00 -7.84
C GLN A 151 -27.50 -18.39 -6.78
N ALA A 152 -28.00 -17.55 -5.87
CA ALA A 152 -27.19 -16.95 -4.81
C ALA A 152 -26.48 -18.01 -3.94
N GLN A 153 -25.25 -17.74 -3.52
CA GLN A 153 -24.49 -18.65 -2.65
C GLN A 153 -25.15 -18.75 -1.27
N VAL A 154 -25.20 -19.94 -0.69
CA VAL A 154 -25.73 -20.17 0.66
C VAL A 154 -24.63 -20.70 1.56
N GLY A 155 -24.39 -20.06 2.70
CA GLY A 155 -23.31 -20.40 3.62
C GLY A 155 -23.68 -20.14 5.07
N HIS A 156 -22.67 -20.14 5.94
CA HIS A 156 -22.80 -19.83 7.36
C HIS A 156 -21.74 -18.82 7.79
N VAL A 157 -22.02 -18.11 8.88
CA VAL A 157 -21.19 -17.05 9.45
C VAL A 157 -20.78 -17.46 10.85
N ASP A 158 -19.47 -17.49 11.13
CA ASP A 158 -18.97 -17.79 12.47
C ASP A 158 -17.59 -17.17 12.71
N THR A 159 -17.14 -17.21 13.96
CA THR A 159 -15.82 -16.78 14.42
C THR A 159 -14.69 -17.61 13.80
N TRP A 160 -13.49 -17.04 13.72
CA TRP A 160 -12.32 -17.78 13.21
C TRP A 160 -12.02 -19.05 14.02
N THR A 161 -12.27 -19.02 15.34
CA THR A 161 -12.03 -20.15 16.25
C THR A 161 -12.98 -21.31 15.95
N ALA A 162 -14.26 -21.04 15.66
CA ALA A 162 -15.20 -22.06 15.22
C ALA A 162 -14.78 -22.68 13.88
N TRP A 163 -14.25 -21.88 12.96
CA TRP A 163 -13.81 -22.38 11.66
C TRP A 163 -12.57 -23.28 11.72
N VAL A 164 -11.62 -23.00 12.61
CA VAL A 164 -10.40 -23.83 12.76
C VAL A 164 -10.65 -25.11 13.56
N ASP A 165 -11.79 -25.25 14.25
CA ASP A 165 -12.16 -26.49 14.91
C ASP A 165 -12.50 -27.58 13.87
N ASN A 166 -11.79 -28.71 13.97
CA ASN A 166 -11.99 -29.88 13.12
C ASN A 166 -13.36 -30.54 13.29
N ASN A 167 -14.08 -30.29 14.39
CA ASN A 167 -15.45 -30.79 14.59
C ASN A 167 -16.47 -30.11 13.66
N ASN A 168 -16.15 -28.94 13.13
CA ASN A 168 -17.07 -28.11 12.35
C ASN A 168 -16.97 -28.31 10.82
N LYS A 169 -16.21 -29.32 10.36
CA LYS A 169 -16.01 -29.62 8.93
C LYS A 169 -17.29 -29.87 8.14
N ALA A 170 -18.34 -30.38 8.79
CA ALA A 170 -19.63 -30.62 8.13
C ALA A 170 -20.23 -29.31 7.59
N VAL A 171 -20.13 -28.22 8.35
CA VAL A 171 -20.64 -26.88 7.97
C VAL A 171 -19.79 -26.27 6.86
N ILE A 172 -18.46 -26.41 6.95
CA ILE A 172 -17.55 -26.00 5.87
C ILE A 172 -17.91 -26.72 4.58
N THR A 173 -18.21 -28.02 4.64
CA THR A 173 -18.60 -28.82 3.47
C THR A 173 -19.94 -28.39 2.90
N ALA A 174 -20.93 -28.11 3.77
CA ALA A 174 -22.27 -27.75 3.36
C ALA A 174 -22.36 -26.37 2.67
N SER A 175 -21.54 -25.42 3.11
CA SER A 175 -21.58 -24.02 2.69
C SER A 175 -20.99 -23.76 1.30
N ASP A 176 -21.61 -22.89 0.49
CA ASP A 176 -21.08 -22.42 -0.80
C ASP A 176 -20.03 -21.29 -0.62
N PHE A 177 -20.11 -20.54 0.47
CA PHE A 177 -19.12 -19.55 0.93
C PHE A 177 -19.00 -19.62 2.45
N ILE A 178 -17.87 -19.17 3.01
CA ILE A 178 -17.62 -19.14 4.45
C ILE A 178 -17.63 -17.69 4.92
N GLY A 179 -18.52 -17.37 5.86
CA GLY A 179 -18.56 -16.08 6.55
C GLY A 179 -17.72 -16.12 7.82
N LEU A 180 -16.73 -15.24 7.90
CA LEU A 180 -15.83 -15.09 9.04
C LEU A 180 -16.15 -13.81 9.81
N ASP A 181 -16.38 -13.95 11.09
CA ASP A 181 -16.42 -12.85 12.03
C ASP A 181 -15.05 -12.71 12.70
N GLY A 182 -14.34 -11.65 12.31
CA GLY A 182 -12.92 -11.43 12.60
C GLY A 182 -12.70 -10.19 13.45
N TYR A 183 -12.70 -10.36 14.78
CA TYR A 183 -12.50 -9.26 15.72
C TYR A 183 -11.18 -9.39 16.48
N PRO A 184 -10.12 -8.61 16.13
CA PRO A 184 -8.92 -8.50 16.94
C PRO A 184 -9.21 -7.99 18.37
N TYR A 185 -10.26 -7.18 18.50
CA TYR A 185 -10.71 -6.64 19.78
C TYR A 185 -10.99 -7.73 20.82
N PHE A 186 -11.82 -8.72 20.48
CA PHE A 186 -12.15 -9.84 21.38
C PHE A 186 -11.01 -10.85 21.52
N GLN A 187 -9.94 -10.71 20.73
CA GLN A 187 -8.68 -11.44 20.90
C GLN A 187 -7.70 -10.71 21.83
N ASN A 188 -8.12 -9.61 22.46
CA ASN A 188 -7.34 -8.78 23.38
C ASN A 188 -6.12 -8.09 22.74
N ALA A 189 -6.12 -7.92 21.41
CA ALA A 189 -5.01 -7.28 20.70
C ALA A 189 -4.90 -5.79 21.05
N ALA A 190 -3.68 -5.27 21.20
CA ALA A 190 -3.47 -3.82 21.22
C ALA A 190 -3.77 -3.24 19.82
N ILE A 191 -4.14 -1.96 19.75
CA ILE A 191 -4.49 -1.32 18.46
C ILE A 191 -3.33 -1.35 17.45
N ALA A 192 -2.09 -1.30 17.91
CA ALA A 192 -0.89 -1.41 17.07
C ALA A 192 -0.75 -2.77 16.38
N ASP A 193 -1.27 -3.84 16.98
CA ASP A 193 -1.18 -5.22 16.47
C ASP A 193 -2.47 -5.67 15.77
N ALA A 194 -3.53 -4.86 15.82
CA ALA A 194 -4.87 -5.23 15.41
C ALA A 194 -4.98 -5.70 13.94
N SER A 195 -4.25 -5.03 13.03
CA SER A 195 -4.25 -5.41 11.60
C SER A 195 -3.59 -6.77 11.37
N ALA A 196 -2.47 -7.06 12.05
CA ALA A 196 -1.81 -8.36 11.96
C ALA A 196 -2.71 -9.48 12.50
N VAL A 197 -3.29 -9.30 13.69
CA VAL A 197 -4.21 -10.26 14.31
C VAL A 197 -5.44 -10.51 13.44
N PHE A 198 -5.98 -9.46 12.80
CA PHE A 198 -7.05 -9.60 11.83
C PHE A 198 -6.66 -10.51 10.66
N TRP A 199 -5.54 -10.22 9.98
CA TRP A 199 -5.10 -11.00 8.83
C TRP A 199 -4.67 -12.42 9.19
N ASP A 200 -4.16 -12.65 10.39
CA ASP A 200 -3.85 -13.98 10.91
C ASP A 200 -5.12 -14.82 11.05
N SER A 201 -6.20 -14.25 11.60
CA SER A 201 -7.50 -14.93 11.70
C SER A 201 -8.07 -15.28 10.32
N VAL A 202 -8.01 -14.36 9.36
CA VAL A 202 -8.42 -14.60 7.97
C VAL A 202 -7.59 -15.72 7.34
N THR A 203 -6.28 -15.73 7.57
CA THR A 203 -5.35 -16.72 7.02
C THR A 203 -5.60 -18.10 7.63
N ALA A 204 -5.79 -18.19 8.94
CA ALA A 204 -6.08 -19.43 9.64
C ALA A 204 -7.38 -20.06 9.12
N THR A 205 -8.46 -19.27 9.00
CA THR A 205 -9.73 -19.72 8.42
C THR A 205 -9.56 -20.20 6.98
N ARG A 206 -8.88 -19.43 6.12
CA ARG A 206 -8.61 -19.83 4.72
C ARG A 206 -7.84 -21.15 4.63
N ASN A 207 -6.84 -21.36 5.48
CA ASN A 207 -6.06 -22.58 5.49
C ASN A 207 -6.91 -23.80 5.84
N GLN A 208 -7.73 -23.69 6.89
CA GLN A 208 -8.62 -24.78 7.29
C GLN A 208 -9.70 -25.05 6.24
N VAL A 209 -10.33 -24.00 5.70
CA VAL A 209 -11.32 -24.13 4.64
C VAL A 209 -10.72 -24.81 3.41
N ASN A 210 -9.52 -24.42 3.00
CA ASN A 210 -8.83 -25.06 1.87
C ASN A 210 -8.45 -26.52 2.15
N ALA A 211 -8.14 -26.88 3.40
CA ALA A 211 -7.85 -28.26 3.77
C ALA A 211 -9.09 -29.17 3.72
N VAL A 212 -10.29 -28.60 3.96
CA VAL A 212 -11.55 -29.35 4.04
C VAL A 212 -12.31 -29.34 2.72
N SER A 213 -12.41 -28.17 2.09
CA SER A 213 -13.16 -27.95 0.85
C SER A 213 -12.48 -26.86 0.00
N PRO A 214 -11.46 -27.24 -0.79
CA PRO A 214 -10.65 -26.31 -1.58
C PRO A 214 -11.47 -25.43 -2.52
N GLY A 215 -11.05 -24.17 -2.67
CA GLY A 215 -11.62 -23.24 -3.66
C GLY A 215 -12.87 -22.48 -3.19
N LYS A 216 -13.31 -22.67 -1.95
CA LYS A 216 -14.39 -21.86 -1.36
C LYS A 216 -13.88 -20.49 -0.97
N TRP A 217 -14.72 -19.48 -1.20
CA TRP A 217 -14.43 -18.12 -0.76
C TRP A 217 -14.62 -17.99 0.76
N VAL A 218 -13.66 -17.33 1.41
CA VAL A 218 -13.80 -16.82 2.78
C VAL A 218 -14.08 -15.33 2.70
N TRP A 219 -15.22 -14.93 3.24
CA TRP A 219 -15.72 -13.56 3.32
C TRP A 219 -15.58 -13.12 4.77
N VAL A 220 -15.18 -11.88 5.04
CA VAL A 220 -15.29 -11.29 6.38
C VAL A 220 -16.70 -10.73 6.49
N THR A 221 -17.54 -11.37 7.27
CA THR A 221 -18.95 -10.96 7.42
C THR A 221 -19.17 -10.02 8.58
N GLU A 222 -18.20 -9.96 9.49
CA GLU A 222 -18.11 -8.97 10.54
C GLU A 222 -16.66 -8.66 10.90
N THR A 223 -16.37 -7.38 11.07
CA THR A 223 -15.18 -6.89 11.76
C THR A 223 -15.38 -5.44 12.17
N GLY A 224 -14.61 -4.97 13.13
CA GLY A 224 -14.68 -3.59 13.60
C GLY A 224 -13.89 -3.41 14.87
N TRP A 225 -13.88 -2.17 15.37
CA TRP A 225 -13.31 -1.83 16.66
C TRP A 225 -14.25 -0.89 17.40
N PRO A 226 -14.51 -1.12 18.69
CA PRO A 226 -15.54 -0.37 19.39
C PRO A 226 -15.12 1.08 19.66
N VAL A 227 -16.06 1.99 19.42
CA VAL A 227 -15.93 3.42 19.65
C VAL A 227 -16.10 3.80 21.13
N SER A 228 -16.79 2.95 21.90
CA SER A 228 -17.01 3.11 23.34
C SER A 228 -17.34 1.77 24.02
N GLY A 229 -17.29 1.76 25.36
CA GLY A 229 -17.60 0.58 26.18
C GLY A 229 -16.40 0.03 26.96
N PRO A 230 -16.53 -1.17 27.56
CA PRO A 230 -15.47 -1.79 28.35
C PRO A 230 -14.36 -2.35 27.45
N ASN A 231 -13.10 -2.16 27.84
CA ASN A 231 -11.91 -2.72 27.17
C ASN A 231 -11.89 -4.27 27.22
N SER A 232 -11.22 -4.89 26.25
CA SER A 232 -10.93 -6.33 26.23
C SER A 232 -9.42 -6.56 26.33
N GLY A 233 -8.90 -6.87 27.52
CA GLY A 233 -7.45 -7.02 27.73
C GLY A 233 -6.68 -5.76 27.32
N ALA A 234 -5.77 -5.86 26.35
CA ALA A 234 -5.03 -4.72 25.80
C ALA A 234 -5.80 -3.92 24.74
N ALA A 235 -6.96 -4.41 24.30
CA ALA A 235 -7.81 -3.73 23.33
C ALA A 235 -8.64 -2.64 24.02
N VAL A 236 -8.27 -1.38 23.78
CA VAL A 236 -8.95 -0.21 24.36
C VAL A 236 -10.06 0.28 23.41
N ALA A 237 -11.30 0.35 23.90
CA ALA A 237 -12.43 0.89 23.15
C ALA A 237 -12.36 2.43 23.10
N SER A 238 -12.28 3.00 21.90
CA SER A 238 -12.29 4.45 21.72
C SER A 238 -12.54 4.83 20.25
N VAL A 239 -13.08 6.03 20.02
CA VAL A 239 -13.24 6.60 18.67
C VAL A 239 -11.91 6.63 17.90
N GLN A 240 -10.82 7.01 18.58
CA GLN A 240 -9.49 7.07 17.99
C GLN A 240 -9.02 5.69 17.52
N ASN A 241 -9.17 4.66 18.36
CA ASN A 241 -8.75 3.31 17.99
C ASN A 241 -9.66 2.72 16.89
N ALA A 242 -10.96 3.05 16.89
CA ALA A 242 -11.85 2.67 15.81
C ALA A 242 -11.42 3.25 14.45
N GLN A 243 -11.01 4.52 14.43
CA GLN A 243 -10.47 5.17 13.25
C GLN A 243 -9.14 4.55 12.80
N THR A 244 -8.22 4.30 13.74
CA THR A 244 -6.94 3.62 13.45
C THR A 244 -7.17 2.21 12.89
N TYR A 245 -8.13 1.47 13.43
CA TYR A 245 -8.46 0.14 12.94
C TYR A 245 -9.06 0.18 11.53
N TRP A 246 -10.00 1.09 11.28
CA TRP A 246 -10.53 1.32 9.93
C TRP A 246 -9.40 1.62 8.94
N ARG A 247 -8.52 2.58 9.25
CA ARG A 247 -7.41 2.97 8.38
C ARG A 247 -6.45 1.83 8.10
N SER A 248 -6.14 1.00 9.09
CA SER A 248 -5.17 -0.10 8.97
C SER A 248 -5.71 -1.37 8.32
N VAL A 249 -7.04 -1.54 8.20
CA VAL A 249 -7.66 -2.77 7.66
C VAL A 249 -8.54 -2.50 6.45
N ALA A 250 -9.42 -1.50 6.49
CA ALA A 250 -10.52 -1.36 5.53
C ALA A 250 -10.02 -1.23 4.09
N CYS A 251 -8.99 -0.42 3.83
CA CYS A 251 -8.51 -0.24 2.45
C CYS A 251 -7.88 -1.51 1.86
N GLN A 252 -7.08 -2.25 2.61
CA GLN A 252 -6.53 -3.52 2.11
C GLN A 252 -7.65 -4.53 1.91
N ALA A 253 -8.56 -4.64 2.88
CA ALA A 253 -9.65 -5.60 2.84
C ALA A 253 -10.62 -5.34 1.67
N PHE A 254 -11.06 -4.11 1.45
CA PHE A 254 -11.95 -3.73 0.34
C PHE A 254 -11.40 -4.08 -1.05
N ASN A 255 -10.08 -4.26 -1.18
CA ASN A 255 -9.42 -4.61 -2.43
C ASN A 255 -8.96 -6.07 -2.52
N SER A 256 -9.18 -6.90 -1.50
CA SER A 256 -8.62 -8.26 -1.43
C SER A 256 -9.55 -9.34 -0.86
N ILE A 257 -10.67 -8.97 -0.24
CA ILE A 257 -11.64 -9.90 0.35
C ILE A 257 -13.04 -9.28 0.36
N HIS A 258 -14.08 -10.12 0.25
CA HIS A 258 -15.45 -9.69 0.54
C HIS A 258 -15.55 -9.33 2.03
N ILE A 259 -15.98 -8.12 2.37
CA ILE A 259 -15.95 -7.65 3.77
C ILE A 259 -17.18 -6.82 4.15
N PHE A 260 -17.72 -7.07 5.35
CA PHE A 260 -18.80 -6.29 5.95
C PHE A 260 -18.36 -5.80 7.33
N TRP A 261 -18.50 -4.49 7.56
CA TRP A 261 -18.05 -3.81 8.77
C TRP A 261 -19.18 -3.75 9.81
N TYR A 262 -18.86 -4.16 11.04
CA TYR A 262 -19.75 -4.09 12.19
C TYR A 262 -19.49 -2.76 12.93
N ALA A 263 -20.47 -1.88 13.10
CA ALA A 263 -21.82 -1.90 12.53
C ALA A 263 -22.24 -0.50 12.06
N TYR A 264 -23.28 -0.40 11.23
CA TYR A 264 -23.80 0.90 10.76
C TYR A 264 -24.15 1.83 11.93
N GLN A 265 -24.95 1.36 12.89
CA GLN A 265 -25.33 2.09 14.12
C GLN A 265 -25.62 1.12 15.25
N ASP A 266 -25.12 1.41 16.45
CA ASP A 266 -25.42 0.64 17.67
C ASP A 266 -25.17 1.46 18.96
N TYR A 267 -25.32 2.79 18.93
CA TYR A 267 -24.83 3.69 20.00
C TYR A 267 -25.41 3.49 21.42
N ASN A 268 -26.35 2.56 21.61
CA ASN A 268 -26.87 2.12 22.92
C ASN A 268 -26.29 0.76 23.38
N ALA A 269 -25.44 0.12 22.57
CA ALA A 269 -24.76 -1.12 22.88
C ALA A 269 -23.51 -0.89 23.74
N SER A 270 -23.06 -1.93 24.44
CA SER A 270 -21.83 -1.91 25.23
C SER A 270 -21.08 -3.24 25.07
N PRO A 271 -19.90 -3.24 24.41
CA PRO A 271 -19.30 -2.11 23.69
C PRO A 271 -20.07 -1.73 22.41
N SER A 272 -19.92 -0.49 21.97
CA SER A 272 -20.54 0.04 20.73
C SER A 272 -19.52 0.10 19.61
N PHE A 273 -19.86 -0.41 18.43
CA PHE A 273 -19.06 -0.46 17.20
C PHE A 273 -19.60 0.44 16.08
N GLY A 274 -20.67 1.18 16.36
CA GLY A 274 -21.41 1.99 15.42
C GLY A 274 -20.52 2.99 14.70
N VAL A 275 -20.63 3.00 13.38
CA VAL A 275 -19.90 3.95 12.53
C VAL A 275 -20.62 5.29 12.44
N PHE A 276 -21.95 5.29 12.58
CA PHE A 276 -22.77 6.50 12.60
C PHE A 276 -23.36 6.76 14.00
N GLY A 277 -23.27 8.00 14.45
CA GLY A 277 -23.83 8.46 15.73
C GLY A 277 -25.33 8.70 15.67
N SER A 278 -25.90 9.09 16.82
CA SER A 278 -27.33 9.46 16.95
C SER A 278 -27.71 10.72 16.16
N ASN A 279 -26.75 11.63 15.96
CA ASN A 279 -26.89 12.78 15.07
C ASN A 279 -26.91 12.38 13.58
N GLY A 280 -26.66 11.11 13.26
CA GLY A 280 -26.66 10.59 11.92
C GLY A 280 -25.39 10.85 11.10
N ASN A 281 -24.35 11.43 11.72
CA ASN A 281 -23.03 11.65 11.12
C ASN A 281 -22.10 10.48 11.45
N ALA A 282 -21.04 10.29 10.64
CA ALA A 282 -19.98 9.36 10.98
C ALA A 282 -19.28 9.79 12.29
N ILE A 283 -18.96 8.83 13.16
CA ILE A 283 -18.32 9.08 14.47
C ILE A 283 -16.82 9.37 14.31
N TYR A 284 -16.20 8.83 13.27
CA TYR A 284 -14.80 9.03 12.91
C TYR A 284 -14.64 9.12 11.39
N ASP A 285 -13.47 9.58 10.94
CA ASP A 285 -13.12 9.68 9.53
C ASP A 285 -12.96 8.28 8.89
N LEU A 286 -13.57 8.11 7.71
CA LEU A 286 -13.62 6.86 6.96
C LEU A 286 -12.97 7.09 5.59
N PRO A 287 -11.62 7.18 5.50
CA PRO A 287 -10.95 7.42 4.23
C PRO A 287 -11.08 6.22 3.28
N SER A 288 -11.13 6.50 1.97
CA SER A 288 -11.37 5.51 0.91
C SER A 288 -10.10 4.85 0.36
N THR A 289 -8.92 5.28 0.80
CA THR A 289 -7.61 4.80 0.35
C THR A 289 -6.68 4.60 1.55
N TRP A 290 -5.62 3.80 1.38
CA TRP A 290 -4.37 3.93 2.15
C TRP A 290 -3.75 5.28 1.76
N GLY A 291 -4.41 6.36 2.19
CA GLY A 291 -3.91 7.70 1.99
C GLY A 291 -2.82 7.95 3.01
N ILE A 292 -1.77 8.65 2.57
CA ILE A 292 -0.89 9.40 3.45
C ILE A 292 -1.79 10.16 4.43
N ASP A 293 -1.82 9.72 5.69
CA ASP A 293 -2.47 10.47 6.74
C ASP A 293 -1.56 11.64 7.04
N PHE A 294 -1.91 12.79 6.50
CA PHE A 294 -1.31 14.05 6.90
C PHE A 294 -1.85 14.39 8.29
N ASP A 295 -1.45 13.61 9.29
CA ASP A 295 -1.73 13.95 10.67
C ASP A 295 -0.91 15.17 11.05
N GLN A 296 -1.46 16.34 10.75
CA GLN A 296 -0.90 17.63 11.10
C GLN A 296 -0.98 17.91 12.62
N ASN A 297 -1.41 16.94 13.43
CA ASN A 297 -1.36 17.00 14.89
C ASN A 297 -0.32 16.05 15.50
N SER A 298 0.48 15.35 14.68
CA SER A 298 1.58 14.50 15.15
C SER A 298 2.53 15.28 16.06
N THR A 299 2.91 14.67 17.18
CA THR A 299 4.01 15.15 18.04
C THR A 299 5.37 14.54 17.68
N GLU A 300 5.37 13.53 16.81
CA GLU A 300 6.57 12.88 16.27
C GLU A 300 7.10 13.67 15.06
N ASP A 301 8.37 13.49 14.72
CA ASP A 301 8.95 14.08 13.50
C ASP A 301 8.23 13.57 12.25
N SER A 302 7.70 14.50 11.47
CA SER A 302 6.93 14.23 10.26
C SER A 302 7.33 15.12 9.09
N VAL A 303 8.40 15.90 9.20
CA VAL A 303 8.81 16.85 8.16
C VAL A 303 9.10 16.14 6.85
N GLU A 304 9.85 15.03 6.91
CA GLU A 304 10.27 14.25 5.75
C GLU A 304 9.07 13.59 5.04
N ALA A 305 8.19 12.94 5.80
CA ALA A 305 6.99 12.33 5.26
C ALA A 305 6.05 13.38 4.62
N ASN A 306 5.95 14.57 5.21
CA ASN A 306 5.20 15.70 4.65
C ASN A 306 5.81 16.22 3.35
N LEU A 307 7.13 16.43 3.33
CA LEU A 307 7.86 16.86 2.15
C LEU A 307 7.64 15.89 0.98
N ASP A 308 7.90 14.61 1.21
CA ASP A 308 7.78 13.56 0.20
C ASP A 308 6.36 13.53 -0.39
N ALA A 309 5.37 13.47 0.49
CA ALA A 309 3.99 13.36 0.10
C ALA A 309 3.48 14.61 -0.63
N GLN A 310 3.73 15.81 -0.12
CA GLN A 310 3.22 17.05 -0.73
C GLN A 310 3.78 17.29 -2.13
N TYR A 311 5.06 16.95 -2.36
CA TYR A 311 5.69 17.17 -3.67
C TYR A 311 5.39 16.06 -4.67
N ILE A 312 5.35 14.79 -4.24
CA ILE A 312 4.95 13.72 -5.17
C ILE A 312 3.47 13.85 -5.58
N LEU A 313 2.59 14.23 -4.64
CA LEU A 313 1.16 14.47 -4.93
C LEU A 313 0.96 15.66 -5.86
N SER A 314 1.63 16.78 -5.60
CA SER A 314 1.44 17.99 -6.41
C SER A 314 1.99 17.84 -7.82
N ILE A 315 3.18 17.26 -7.98
CA ILE A 315 3.82 17.08 -9.29
C ILE A 315 3.20 15.90 -10.05
N GLY A 316 2.82 14.83 -9.35
CA GLY A 316 2.26 13.61 -9.94
C GLY A 316 0.75 13.65 -10.24
N TYR A 317 0.04 14.71 -9.85
CA TYR A 317 -1.42 14.78 -10.01
C TYR A 317 -1.88 14.59 -11.47
N PRO A 318 -2.93 13.78 -11.74
CA PRO A 318 -3.85 13.11 -10.80
C PRO A 318 -3.52 11.62 -10.57
N VAL A 319 -2.27 11.19 -10.72
CA VAL A 319 -1.91 9.77 -10.55
C VAL A 319 -2.17 9.33 -9.10
N PRO A 320 -2.84 8.17 -8.86
CA PRO A 320 -3.01 7.65 -7.51
C PRO A 320 -1.68 7.38 -6.82
N ILE A 321 -1.55 7.80 -5.57
CA ILE A 321 -0.35 7.65 -4.75
C ILE A 321 -0.69 6.86 -3.49
N ASN A 322 0.19 5.92 -3.15
CA ASN A 322 0.16 5.15 -1.92
C ASN A 322 1.40 5.50 -1.09
N ALA A 323 1.29 5.48 0.23
CA ALA A 323 2.45 5.47 1.13
C ALA A 323 2.66 4.09 1.75
N TYR A 324 3.92 3.73 1.90
CA TYR A 324 4.35 2.51 2.58
C TYR A 324 5.25 2.91 3.74
N SER A 325 4.88 2.52 4.95
CA SER A 325 5.71 2.71 6.15
C SER A 325 6.23 1.35 6.61
N THR A 326 7.53 1.28 6.91
CA THR A 326 8.20 0.05 7.33
C THR A 326 8.86 0.29 8.68
N PRO A 327 8.39 -0.32 9.78
CA PRO A 327 9.02 -0.15 11.07
C PRO A 327 10.33 -0.93 11.18
N GLY A 328 11.19 -0.49 12.10
CA GLY A 328 12.42 -1.18 12.49
C GLY A 328 13.68 -0.56 11.90
N LEU A 329 14.81 -1.19 12.20
CA LEU A 329 16.14 -0.74 11.79
C LEU A 329 16.90 -1.90 11.14
N GLY A 330 17.57 -1.61 10.04
CA GLY A 330 18.52 -2.45 9.34
C GLY A 330 19.83 -2.63 10.12
N PRO A 331 20.67 -3.58 9.70
CA PRO A 331 21.94 -3.84 10.35
C PRO A 331 22.95 -2.71 10.10
N LEU A 332 23.68 -2.33 11.15
CA LEU A 332 24.75 -1.32 11.12
C LEU A 332 26.14 -1.97 11.19
N VAL A 333 27.04 -1.52 10.33
CA VAL A 333 28.50 -1.59 10.48
C VAL A 333 28.96 -0.19 10.89
N PRO A 334 29.37 0.04 12.16
CA PRO A 334 29.67 1.39 12.62
C PRO A 334 30.74 2.10 11.79
N ASP A 335 30.54 3.40 11.58
CA ASP A 335 31.51 4.32 10.98
C ASP A 335 31.48 5.66 11.74
N LEU A 336 32.06 6.73 11.19
CA LEU A 336 32.08 8.02 11.89
C LEU A 336 30.77 8.80 11.78
N ASP A 337 29.90 8.49 10.82
CA ASP A 337 28.54 9.05 10.76
C ASP A 337 27.68 8.38 11.84
N GLN A 338 27.83 7.05 12.02
CA GLN A 338 27.09 6.23 12.97
C GLN A 338 28.02 5.37 13.86
N PRO A 339 28.69 5.97 14.86
CA PRO A 339 29.76 5.31 15.63
C PRO A 339 29.28 4.27 16.64
N GLN A 340 27.99 4.28 16.99
CA GLN A 340 27.41 3.39 18.00
C GLN A 340 26.02 2.93 17.56
N GLY A 341 25.60 1.76 18.04
CA GLY A 341 24.27 1.21 17.78
C GLY A 341 23.24 1.59 18.85
N PRO A 342 21.93 1.46 18.54
CA PRO A 342 21.38 1.07 17.23
C PRO A 342 21.56 2.19 16.18
N GLY A 343 21.90 1.82 14.95
CA GLY A 343 22.04 2.77 13.83
C GLY A 343 20.69 3.26 13.32
N GLN A 344 20.70 4.08 12.29
CA GLN A 344 19.50 4.54 11.60
C GLN A 344 19.15 3.68 10.39
N ASN A 345 20.04 2.76 9.98
CA ASN A 345 19.92 2.08 8.70
C ASN A 345 18.52 1.49 8.43
N GLU A 346 18.07 1.50 7.18
CA GLU A 346 16.69 1.10 6.83
C GLU A 346 16.52 -0.42 6.69
N PRO A 347 15.41 -1.00 7.19
CA PRO A 347 15.11 -2.43 7.05
C PRO A 347 14.49 -2.78 5.68
N TYR A 348 15.16 -2.42 4.58
CA TYR A 348 14.67 -2.60 3.20
C TYR A 348 14.05 -3.98 2.85
N PRO A 349 14.55 -5.13 3.35
CA PRO A 349 13.96 -6.43 3.08
C PRO A 349 12.48 -6.55 3.45
N ASN A 350 11.97 -5.79 4.43
CA ASN A 350 10.56 -5.85 4.82
C ASN A 350 9.68 -5.34 3.66
N ALA A 351 9.94 -4.14 3.17
CA ALA A 351 9.24 -3.59 2.01
C ALA A 351 9.52 -4.40 0.73
N LEU A 352 10.76 -4.82 0.51
CA LEU A 352 11.17 -5.53 -0.72
C LEU A 352 10.81 -7.02 -0.74
N THR A 353 10.28 -7.59 0.34
CA THR A 353 9.60 -8.90 0.30
C THR A 353 8.11 -8.73 0.07
N TYR A 354 7.49 -7.70 0.65
CA TYR A 354 6.07 -7.40 0.47
C TYR A 354 5.73 -6.95 -0.95
N LEU A 355 6.46 -5.96 -1.50
CA LEU A 355 6.14 -5.36 -2.80
C LEU A 355 6.20 -6.40 -3.93
N PRO A 356 7.29 -7.17 -4.13
CA PRO A 356 7.33 -8.18 -5.19
C PRO A 356 6.39 -9.37 -4.97
N ALA A 357 5.72 -9.50 -3.81
CA ALA A 357 4.67 -10.50 -3.60
C ALA A 357 3.28 -10.02 -4.07
N GLN A 358 3.10 -8.71 -4.30
CA GLN A 358 1.82 -8.17 -4.78
C GLN A 358 1.54 -8.57 -6.23
N PRO A 359 0.27 -8.74 -6.64
CA PRO A 359 -0.08 -8.92 -8.05
C PRO A 359 0.27 -7.65 -8.86
N ASP A 360 0.58 -7.80 -10.15
CA ASP A 360 1.04 -6.67 -11.01
C ASP A 360 0.09 -5.46 -10.94
N ARG A 361 -1.23 -5.69 -10.90
CA ARG A 361 -2.25 -4.62 -10.81
C ARG A 361 -2.21 -3.80 -9.53
N ALA A 362 -1.60 -4.33 -8.47
CA ALA A 362 -1.49 -3.68 -7.16
C ALA A 362 -0.09 -3.10 -6.90
N LEU A 363 0.86 -3.33 -7.82
CA LEU A 363 2.19 -2.75 -7.74
C LEU A 363 2.17 -1.29 -8.20
N PRO A 364 2.78 -0.36 -7.44
CA PRO A 364 3.02 0.99 -7.95
C PRO A 364 4.04 0.93 -9.09
N HIS A 365 3.81 1.69 -10.16
CA HIS A 365 4.75 1.76 -11.29
C HIS A 365 5.96 2.66 -11.00
N THR A 366 5.90 3.47 -9.95
CA THR A 366 6.93 4.42 -9.54
C THR A 366 6.94 4.51 -8.02
N ILE A 367 8.11 4.38 -7.42
CA ILE A 367 8.34 4.49 -5.98
C ILE A 367 9.45 5.52 -5.77
N SER A 368 9.19 6.48 -4.89
CA SER A 368 10.20 7.40 -4.37
C SER A 368 10.57 6.98 -2.96
N THR A 369 11.84 7.11 -2.61
CA THR A 369 12.33 6.96 -1.24
C THR A 369 13.37 8.03 -0.97
N SER A 370 13.21 8.73 0.14
CA SER A 370 14.09 9.81 0.57
C SER A 370 14.92 9.34 1.75
N TYR A 371 15.89 8.48 1.47
CA TYR A 371 16.74 7.87 2.48
C TYR A 371 18.09 7.44 1.90
N GLY A 372 19.16 7.57 2.66
CA GLY A 372 20.44 6.96 2.35
C GLY A 372 21.42 6.97 3.52
N GLU A 373 22.34 6.00 3.53
CA GLU A 373 23.45 5.90 4.47
C GLU A 373 24.77 5.75 3.72
N ASP A 374 25.89 5.93 4.40
CA ASP A 374 27.19 5.53 3.85
C ASP A 374 27.17 4.05 3.43
N GLU A 375 27.61 3.74 2.21
CA GLU A 375 27.58 2.37 1.66
C GLU A 375 28.34 1.37 2.55
N GLN A 376 29.37 1.85 3.24
CA GLN A 376 30.18 1.08 4.18
C GLN A 376 29.50 0.83 5.52
N SER A 377 28.48 1.62 5.89
CA SER A 377 27.71 1.44 7.12
C SER A 377 26.73 0.27 7.02
N VAL A 378 26.46 -0.22 5.81
CA VAL A 378 25.56 -1.35 5.54
C VAL A 378 26.38 -2.60 5.25
N PRO A 379 26.13 -3.76 5.91
CA PRO A 379 26.87 -4.99 5.63
C PRO A 379 26.85 -5.39 4.16
N LEU A 380 28.01 -5.78 3.61
CA LEU A 380 28.18 -6.09 2.18
C LEU A 380 27.15 -7.10 1.64
N ALA A 381 26.89 -8.17 2.38
CA ALA A 381 25.92 -9.20 2.00
C ALA A 381 24.49 -8.63 1.96
N TYR A 382 24.14 -7.78 2.93
CA TYR A 382 22.84 -7.14 3.03
C TYR A 382 22.60 -6.17 1.87
N ARG A 383 23.52 -5.21 1.64
CA ARG A 383 23.38 -4.22 0.57
C ARG A 383 23.34 -4.85 -0.82
N LYS A 384 24.12 -5.92 -1.07
CA LYS A 384 24.03 -6.71 -2.32
C LYS A 384 22.67 -7.40 -2.49
N LYS A 385 22.14 -8.01 -1.42
CA LYS A 385 20.82 -8.65 -1.45
C LYS A 385 19.72 -7.62 -1.75
N VAL A 386 19.70 -6.51 -1.02
CA VAL A 386 18.73 -5.42 -1.21
C VAL A 386 18.81 -4.85 -2.62
N CYS A 387 20.03 -4.59 -3.13
CA CYS A 387 20.21 -4.09 -4.50
C CYS A 387 19.70 -5.07 -5.59
N ASN A 388 19.86 -6.37 -5.37
CA ASN A 388 19.27 -7.39 -6.25
C ASN A 388 17.74 -7.41 -6.18
N MET A 389 17.17 -7.19 -4.99
CA MET A 389 15.71 -7.12 -4.80
C MET A 389 15.10 -5.88 -5.49
N PHE A 390 15.78 -4.74 -5.47
CA PHE A 390 15.40 -3.59 -6.31
C PHE A 390 15.43 -3.95 -7.80
N GLY A 391 16.41 -4.73 -8.25
CA GLY A 391 16.47 -5.23 -9.63
C GLY A 391 15.27 -6.12 -9.99
N GLN A 392 14.83 -6.99 -9.06
CA GLN A 392 13.63 -7.81 -9.25
C GLN A 392 12.36 -6.96 -9.35
N LEU A 393 12.24 -5.93 -8.50
CA LEU A 393 11.13 -4.99 -8.55
C LEU A 393 11.13 -4.20 -9.87
N GLY A 394 12.31 -3.76 -10.33
CA GLY A 394 12.50 -3.11 -11.63
C GLY A 394 12.11 -3.99 -12.82
N ALA A 395 12.40 -5.30 -12.75
CA ALA A 395 11.99 -6.27 -13.77
C ALA A 395 10.47 -6.47 -13.84
N ARG A 396 9.74 -6.16 -12.77
CA ARG A 396 8.26 -6.13 -12.74
C ARG A 396 7.66 -4.80 -13.19
N GLY A 397 8.46 -3.91 -13.77
CA GLY A 397 7.97 -2.65 -14.33
C GLY A 397 7.87 -1.49 -13.34
N VAL A 398 8.53 -1.58 -12.18
CA VAL A 398 8.56 -0.52 -11.18
C VAL A 398 9.80 0.35 -11.33
N SER A 399 9.64 1.67 -11.37
CA SER A 399 10.75 2.61 -11.26
C SER A 399 11.02 2.89 -9.78
N ALA A 400 12.18 2.46 -9.24
CA ALA A 400 12.61 2.76 -7.87
C ALA A 400 13.60 3.94 -7.87
N LEU A 401 13.19 5.06 -7.28
CA LEU A 401 13.97 6.29 -7.19
C LEU A 401 14.42 6.55 -5.75
N PHE A 402 15.67 6.96 -5.57
CA PHE A 402 16.28 7.26 -4.28
C PHE A 402 16.94 8.64 -4.29
N SER A 403 16.77 9.40 -3.21
CA SER A 403 17.58 10.60 -2.99
C SER A 403 19.07 10.21 -2.96
N SER A 404 19.93 11.09 -3.50
CA SER A 404 21.36 10.76 -3.59
C SER A 404 22.11 10.95 -2.27
N GLY A 405 21.56 11.75 -1.35
CA GLY A 405 22.13 12.11 -0.05
C GLY A 405 22.50 13.60 0.04
N ASP A 406 22.70 14.08 1.27
CA ASP A 406 22.88 15.51 1.59
C ASP A 406 24.26 15.83 2.22
N THR A 407 25.25 14.97 1.96
CA THR A 407 26.62 15.07 2.50
C THR A 407 27.65 15.48 1.43
N GLY A 408 27.19 15.77 0.21
CA GLY A 408 28.02 16.14 -0.93
C GLY A 408 29.03 15.06 -1.28
N VAL A 409 30.31 15.33 -1.07
CA VAL A 409 31.33 14.31 -1.36
C VAL A 409 31.34 13.19 -0.34
N SER A 410 31.17 13.54 0.94
CA SER A 410 31.08 12.68 2.12
C SER A 410 31.23 13.53 3.38
N SER A 411 30.61 13.10 4.48
CA SER A 411 30.76 13.71 5.80
C SER A 411 32.02 13.21 6.51
N ALA A 412 32.10 11.90 6.78
CA ALA A 412 33.20 11.28 7.50
C ALA A 412 34.53 11.21 6.73
N CYS A 413 34.49 11.05 5.41
CA CYS A 413 35.66 10.89 4.53
C CYS A 413 36.73 9.89 5.01
N GLN A 414 36.31 8.81 5.68
CA GLN A 414 37.20 7.82 6.26
C GLN A 414 36.61 6.41 6.16
N THR A 415 37.44 5.43 5.79
CA THR A 415 37.02 4.03 5.79
C THR A 415 36.78 3.47 7.20
N ASN A 416 35.80 2.57 7.32
CA ASN A 416 35.52 1.80 8.55
C ASN A 416 36.13 0.38 8.53
N ASP A 417 37.10 0.11 7.65
CA ASP A 417 37.76 -1.20 7.46
C ASP A 417 38.89 -1.48 8.46
N GLY A 418 39.00 -0.68 9.52
CA GLY A 418 40.07 -0.73 10.51
C GLY A 418 41.39 -0.07 10.09
N LYS A 419 41.48 0.49 8.87
CA LYS A 419 42.69 1.19 8.39
C LYS A 419 42.59 2.70 8.50
N ASN A 420 41.40 3.25 8.74
CA ASN A 420 41.13 4.69 8.83
C ASN A 420 41.67 5.45 7.60
N THR A 421 41.49 4.88 6.40
CA THR A 421 42.01 5.48 5.17
C THR A 421 41.13 6.66 4.78
N THR A 422 41.72 7.82 4.46
CA THR A 422 40.96 8.95 3.91
C THR A 422 40.35 8.58 2.56
N ARG A 423 39.02 8.65 2.44
CA ARG A 423 38.27 8.17 1.28
C ARG A 423 36.94 8.89 1.15
N PHE A 424 36.50 9.20 -0.05
CA PHE A 424 35.15 9.68 -0.33
C PHE A 424 34.17 8.51 -0.24
N LEU A 425 33.07 8.70 0.50
CA LEU A 425 32.16 7.64 0.86
C LEU A 425 30.89 7.72 -0.01
N PRO A 426 30.60 6.70 -0.83
CA PRO A 426 29.36 6.65 -1.61
C PRO A 426 28.17 6.31 -0.71
N ILE A 427 26.96 6.69 -1.15
CA ILE A 427 25.71 6.49 -0.41
C ILE A 427 24.95 5.26 -0.92
N PHE A 428 24.40 4.45 -0.03
CA PHE A 428 23.46 3.38 -0.32
C PHE A 428 22.04 3.79 0.13
N PRO A 429 20.96 3.45 -0.60
CA PRO A 429 20.90 2.72 -1.87
C PRO A 429 21.28 3.51 -3.13
N ALA A 430 21.52 4.82 -3.07
CA ALA A 430 21.79 5.66 -4.25
C ALA A 430 22.86 5.08 -5.22
N ALA A 431 23.92 4.48 -4.67
CA ALA A 431 25.01 3.85 -5.43
C ALA A 431 24.68 2.44 -5.96
N CYS A 432 23.53 1.85 -5.60
CA CYS A 432 23.06 0.60 -6.19
C CYS A 432 22.75 0.80 -7.70
N PRO A 433 23.25 -0.07 -8.59
CA PRO A 433 22.99 0.05 -10.03
C PRO A 433 21.54 -0.27 -10.45
N SER A 434 20.70 -0.79 -9.55
CA SER A 434 19.31 -1.19 -9.81
C SER A 434 18.27 -0.12 -9.43
N VAL A 435 18.71 1.05 -8.93
CA VAL A 435 17.84 2.18 -8.60
C VAL A 435 18.23 3.40 -9.42
N THR A 436 17.30 4.34 -9.59
CA THR A 436 17.58 5.65 -10.15
C THR A 436 17.89 6.62 -9.03
N SER A 437 19.13 7.08 -8.94
CA SER A 437 19.56 8.05 -7.92
C SER A 437 19.27 9.48 -8.39
N VAL A 438 18.69 10.29 -7.51
CA VAL A 438 18.25 11.66 -7.78
C VAL A 438 19.03 12.65 -6.93
N GLY A 439 19.83 13.48 -7.59
CA GLY A 439 20.60 14.55 -6.98
C GLY A 439 19.84 15.89 -6.89
N GLY A 440 20.51 16.86 -6.28
CA GLY A 440 19.97 18.17 -5.96
C GLY A 440 20.50 19.31 -6.84
N THR A 441 19.63 20.27 -7.09
CA THR A 441 19.93 21.54 -7.76
C THR A 441 19.24 22.70 -7.05
N TYR A 442 19.66 23.92 -7.36
CA TYR A 442 19.06 25.14 -6.86
C TYR A 442 19.13 26.26 -7.89
N ARG A 443 18.30 27.30 -7.70
CA ARG A 443 18.06 28.41 -8.64
C ARG A 443 17.36 27.93 -9.92
N VAL A 444 16.95 28.88 -10.75
CA VAL A 444 16.19 28.59 -11.99
C VAL A 444 16.92 29.08 -13.24
N LYS A 445 17.56 30.26 -13.19
CA LYS A 445 18.25 30.87 -14.35
C LYS A 445 19.54 31.61 -13.92
N PRO A 446 20.72 30.98 -14.01
CA PRO A 446 20.92 29.56 -14.31
C PRO A 446 20.53 28.67 -13.12
N GLU A 447 19.97 27.49 -13.40
CA GLU A 447 19.89 26.37 -12.47
C GLU A 447 21.30 25.79 -12.27
N ARG A 448 21.65 25.43 -11.03
CA ARG A 448 23.01 25.03 -10.65
C ARG A 448 23.00 23.82 -9.73
N ALA A 449 24.07 23.04 -9.78
CA ALA A 449 24.30 21.95 -8.84
C ALA A 449 24.52 22.48 -7.42
N ILE A 450 23.84 21.88 -6.43
CA ILE A 450 23.92 22.31 -5.01
C ILE A 450 25.04 21.60 -4.24
N SER A 451 25.62 22.30 -3.27
CA SER A 451 26.82 21.86 -2.54
C SER A 451 26.66 20.56 -1.77
N PHE A 452 25.46 20.28 -1.26
CA PHE A 452 25.19 19.08 -0.47
C PHE A 452 24.77 17.87 -1.31
N SER A 453 24.50 18.02 -2.61
CA SER A 453 24.02 16.90 -3.45
C SER A 453 25.06 15.79 -3.45
N SER A 454 24.74 14.67 -2.81
CA SER A 454 25.67 13.58 -2.70
C SER A 454 25.87 12.87 -4.04
N GLY A 455 27.11 12.49 -4.29
CA GLY A 455 27.48 11.83 -5.53
C GLY A 455 28.89 11.29 -5.48
N GLY A 456 29.29 10.56 -6.52
CA GLY A 456 30.60 9.94 -6.60
C GLY A 456 30.51 8.56 -7.22
N PHE A 457 31.31 7.62 -6.70
CA PHE A 457 31.48 6.30 -7.28
C PHE A 457 31.42 5.22 -6.20
N SER A 458 30.60 4.19 -6.43
CA SER A 458 30.43 3.05 -5.52
C SER A 458 31.75 2.31 -5.26
N ASP A 459 31.93 1.82 -4.03
CA ASP A 459 33.00 0.89 -3.67
C ASP A 459 32.57 -0.58 -3.80
N THR A 460 31.27 -0.83 -3.95
CA THR A 460 30.67 -2.16 -3.99
C THR A 460 30.38 -2.64 -5.40
N TRP A 461 29.83 -1.77 -6.25
CA TRP A 461 29.35 -2.14 -7.57
C TRP A 461 30.24 -1.54 -8.66
N PRO A 462 30.67 -2.34 -9.66
CA PRO A 462 31.40 -1.82 -10.81
C PRO A 462 30.51 -0.94 -11.68
N THR A 463 31.11 -0.09 -12.51
CA THR A 463 30.37 0.74 -13.47
C THR A 463 29.48 -0.13 -14.38
N PRO A 464 28.15 0.03 -14.34
CA PRO A 464 27.24 -0.79 -15.13
C PRO A 464 27.34 -0.43 -16.62
N ALA A 465 27.03 -1.40 -17.48
CA ALA A 465 27.18 -1.26 -18.94
C ALA A 465 26.46 -0.04 -19.52
N TYR A 466 25.27 0.30 -19.03
CA TYR A 466 24.51 1.46 -19.49
C TYR A 466 25.20 2.80 -19.19
N GLN A 467 26.13 2.85 -18.24
CA GLN A 467 26.76 4.08 -17.75
C GLN A 467 28.23 4.25 -18.19
N GLN A 468 28.87 3.20 -18.72
CA GLN A 468 30.32 3.20 -19.01
C GLN A 468 30.79 4.41 -19.83
N THR A 469 30.06 4.78 -20.89
CA THR A 469 30.40 5.93 -21.74
C THR A 469 30.36 7.26 -20.97
N ALA A 470 29.34 7.44 -20.13
CA ALA A 470 29.13 8.65 -19.34
C ALA A 470 30.22 8.81 -18.27
N VAL A 471 30.47 7.75 -17.49
CA VAL A 471 31.51 7.74 -16.46
C VAL A 471 32.90 7.92 -17.06
N ARG A 472 33.24 7.21 -18.15
CA ARG A 472 34.54 7.38 -18.81
C ARG A 472 34.76 8.82 -19.28
N ARG A 473 33.73 9.46 -19.83
CA ARG A 473 33.79 10.87 -20.23
C ARG A 473 34.07 11.77 -19.04
N TYR A 474 33.34 11.60 -17.94
CA TYR A 474 33.56 12.41 -16.74
C TYR A 474 34.95 12.20 -16.14
N LEU A 475 35.42 10.96 -16.02
CA LEU A 475 36.76 10.65 -15.51
C LEU A 475 37.87 11.28 -16.36
N ASN A 476 37.68 11.39 -17.68
CA ASN A 476 38.62 12.13 -18.54
C ASN A 476 38.65 13.64 -18.24
N ILE A 477 37.51 14.24 -17.86
CA ILE A 477 37.42 15.64 -17.45
C ILE A 477 38.05 15.83 -16.06
N LEU A 478 37.78 14.91 -15.13
CA LEU A 478 38.31 14.92 -13.78
C LEU A 478 39.84 14.76 -13.74
N GLY A 479 40.40 13.96 -14.66
CA GLY A 479 41.83 13.69 -14.73
C GLY A 479 42.36 13.01 -13.48
N SER A 480 43.49 13.50 -12.96
CA SER A 480 44.12 12.95 -11.74
C SER A 480 43.55 13.53 -10.44
N ARG A 481 42.52 14.37 -10.51
CA ARG A 481 41.93 14.98 -9.32
C ARG A 481 41.31 13.90 -8.43
N TRP A 482 41.57 14.01 -7.12
CA TRP A 482 41.13 13.05 -6.10
C TRP A 482 41.66 11.62 -6.27
N GLN A 483 42.76 11.43 -7.01
CA GLN A 483 43.37 10.12 -7.17
C GLN A 483 43.65 9.46 -5.81
N GLY A 484 43.19 8.22 -5.64
CA GLY A 484 43.30 7.46 -4.39
C GLY A 484 42.15 7.66 -3.41
N LEU A 485 41.31 8.69 -3.58
CA LEU A 485 40.20 8.99 -2.66
C LEU A 485 38.87 8.35 -3.06
N TYR A 486 38.73 7.82 -4.27
CA TYR A 486 37.48 7.19 -4.74
C TYR A 486 37.78 5.96 -5.62
N ASN A 487 36.76 5.17 -5.95
CA ASN A 487 36.85 4.04 -6.88
C ASN A 487 36.48 4.46 -8.32
N PRO A 488 37.44 4.69 -9.23
CA PRO A 488 37.12 5.09 -10.62
C PRO A 488 36.43 3.98 -11.43
N GLY A 489 36.45 2.72 -10.96
CA GLY A 489 35.74 1.61 -11.58
C GLY A 489 34.32 1.40 -11.04
N GLY A 490 33.86 2.27 -10.13
CA GLY A 490 32.56 2.13 -9.45
C GLY A 490 31.36 2.61 -10.28
N ARG A 491 30.15 2.20 -9.89
CA ARG A 491 28.89 2.82 -10.34
C ARG A 491 28.90 4.30 -9.96
N GLY A 492 28.81 5.19 -10.94
CA GLY A 492 28.76 6.64 -10.71
C GLY A 492 27.34 7.08 -10.33
N PHE A 493 27.13 7.96 -9.37
CA PHE A 493 25.80 8.48 -8.99
C PHE A 493 25.86 9.98 -8.70
N PRO A 494 24.76 10.75 -8.83
CA PRO A 494 23.39 10.32 -9.19
C PRO A 494 23.18 10.05 -10.70
N ASP A 495 21.97 9.63 -11.08
CA ASP A 495 21.59 9.41 -12.49
C ASP A 495 20.94 10.65 -13.12
N VAL A 496 20.17 11.37 -12.32
CA VAL A 496 19.40 12.58 -12.67
C VAL A 496 19.36 13.52 -11.46
N ALA A 497 18.73 14.69 -11.60
CA ALA A 497 18.52 15.62 -10.49
C ALA A 497 17.18 16.33 -10.56
N ALA A 498 16.79 16.99 -9.48
CA ALA A 498 15.71 17.97 -9.45
C ALA A 498 16.05 19.09 -8.43
N GLN A 499 15.18 20.10 -8.30
CA GLN A 499 15.34 21.13 -7.28
C GLN A 499 15.36 20.50 -5.88
N SER A 500 16.17 21.03 -4.99
CA SER A 500 16.34 20.49 -3.63
C SER A 500 16.47 21.58 -2.56
N TYR A 501 16.14 22.84 -2.87
CA TYR A 501 16.38 23.97 -1.99
C TYR A 501 15.13 24.84 -1.79
N ILE A 502 14.80 25.12 -0.53
CA ILE A 502 13.68 26.00 -0.12
C ILE A 502 12.34 25.52 -0.69
N PHE A 503 11.98 24.28 -0.33
CA PHE A 503 10.67 23.71 -0.58
C PHE A 503 9.72 24.17 0.53
N HIS A 504 8.60 24.77 0.14
CA HIS A 504 7.52 25.06 1.09
C HIS A 504 6.81 23.77 1.45
N VAL A 505 6.77 23.46 2.75
CA VAL A 505 6.11 22.26 3.29
C VAL A 505 5.20 22.70 4.42
N VAL A 506 4.00 22.11 4.50
CA VAL A 506 3.13 22.25 5.66
C VAL A 506 3.37 21.08 6.60
N ASP A 507 3.89 21.35 7.78
CA ASP A 507 4.13 20.35 8.83
C ASP A 507 3.61 20.89 10.16
N THR A 508 2.89 20.05 10.92
CA THR A 508 2.20 20.43 12.16
C THR A 508 1.37 21.72 12.06
N GLN A 509 0.65 21.88 10.93
CA GLN A 509 -0.15 23.07 10.59
C GLN A 509 0.65 24.36 10.38
N LYS A 510 1.97 24.27 10.19
CA LYS A 510 2.86 25.41 9.96
C LYS A 510 3.55 25.29 8.62
N GLU A 511 3.70 26.41 7.94
CA GLU A 511 4.57 26.50 6.77
C GLU A 511 6.03 26.57 7.22
N ILE A 512 6.82 25.62 6.72
CA ILE A 512 8.27 25.55 6.93
C ILE A 512 8.99 25.47 5.57
N LEU A 513 10.27 25.80 5.59
CA LEU A 513 11.15 25.70 4.42
C LEU A 513 12.10 24.54 4.63
N VAL A 514 12.03 23.57 3.74
CA VAL A 514 12.83 22.34 3.79
C VAL A 514 13.75 22.29 2.57
N GLY A 515 14.88 21.61 2.69
CA GLY A 515 15.78 21.32 1.58
C GLY A 515 16.33 19.92 1.71
N GLY A 516 17.16 19.52 0.76
CA GLY A 516 17.73 18.19 0.70
C GLY A 516 17.32 17.45 -0.57
N THR A 517 18.11 16.46 -0.96
CA THR A 517 17.82 15.55 -2.07
C THR A 517 16.56 14.73 -1.82
N SER A 518 16.13 14.65 -0.57
CA SER A 518 14.79 14.29 -0.13
C SER A 518 13.67 15.03 -0.85
N ALA A 519 13.83 16.31 -1.18
CA ALA A 519 12.85 17.04 -1.98
C ALA A 519 12.91 16.69 -3.48
N SER A 520 14.11 16.36 -3.95
CA SER A 520 14.37 16.12 -5.38
C SER A 520 13.85 14.77 -5.87
N SER A 521 13.98 13.71 -5.05
CA SER A 521 13.52 12.36 -5.36
C SER A 521 12.00 12.28 -5.65
N PRO A 522 11.10 12.74 -4.76
CA PRO A 522 9.66 12.75 -5.00
C PRO A 522 9.27 13.69 -6.15
N ALA A 523 9.99 14.80 -6.34
CA ALA A 523 9.74 15.69 -7.47
C ALA A 523 10.02 15.03 -8.82
N PHE A 524 11.15 14.33 -8.96
CA PHE A 524 11.45 13.57 -10.17
C PHE A 524 10.53 12.36 -10.33
N ALA A 525 10.20 11.67 -9.23
CA ALA A 525 9.28 10.53 -9.23
C ALA A 525 7.88 10.92 -9.72
N GLY A 526 7.36 12.09 -9.31
CA GLY A 526 6.08 12.62 -9.81
C GLY A 526 6.08 12.79 -11.33
N VAL A 527 7.19 13.30 -11.90
CA VAL A 527 7.38 13.38 -13.36
C VAL A 527 7.33 11.99 -14.01
N VAL A 528 8.05 11.00 -13.45
CA VAL A 528 8.05 9.63 -13.97
C VAL A 528 6.66 8.98 -13.89
N ALA A 529 5.92 9.21 -12.80
CA ALA A 529 4.55 8.72 -12.63
C ALA A 529 3.63 9.27 -13.72
N LEU A 530 3.74 10.56 -14.06
CA LEU A 530 3.01 11.15 -15.19
C LEU A 530 3.43 10.52 -16.53
N LEU A 531 4.72 10.34 -16.79
CA LEU A 531 5.19 9.69 -18.02
C LEU A 531 4.61 8.28 -18.16
N ASN A 532 4.56 7.51 -17.07
CA ASN A 532 3.94 6.19 -17.04
C ASN A 532 2.43 6.25 -17.32
N ALA A 533 1.71 7.22 -16.74
CA ALA A 533 0.28 7.42 -17.01
C ALA A 533 0.03 7.72 -18.50
N TYR A 534 0.83 8.60 -19.13
CA TYR A 534 0.73 8.87 -20.56
C TYR A 534 1.08 7.67 -21.44
N ARG A 535 2.09 6.88 -21.05
CA ARG A 535 2.44 5.64 -21.76
C ARG A 535 1.31 4.62 -21.71
N LEU A 536 0.73 4.39 -20.53
CA LEU A 536 -0.41 3.49 -20.35
C LEU A 536 -1.64 3.95 -21.16
N LYS A 537 -1.93 5.25 -21.16
CA LYS A 537 -3.00 5.83 -22.00
C LYS A 537 -2.76 5.60 -23.50
N ALA A 538 -1.49 5.53 -23.92
CA ALA A 538 -1.08 5.22 -25.28
C ALA A 538 -0.90 3.71 -25.55
N GLY A 539 -1.35 2.83 -24.65
CA GLY A 539 -1.22 1.37 -24.79
C GLY A 539 0.21 0.85 -24.72
N LYS A 540 1.15 1.61 -24.14
CA LYS A 540 2.55 1.23 -23.96
C LYS A 540 2.80 0.69 -22.55
N PRO A 541 3.77 -0.22 -22.37
CA PRO A 541 4.21 -0.61 -21.04
C PRO A 541 4.80 0.60 -20.30
N VAL A 542 4.77 0.58 -18.96
CA VAL A 542 5.48 1.55 -18.13
C VAL A 542 7.00 1.50 -18.34
N LEU A 543 7.71 2.53 -17.87
CA LEU A 543 9.16 2.65 -18.06
C LEU A 543 9.96 1.63 -17.23
N GLY A 544 9.45 1.21 -16.07
CA GLY A 544 10.14 0.26 -15.19
C GLY A 544 11.51 0.74 -14.75
N PHE A 545 12.52 -0.12 -14.79
CA PHE A 545 13.90 0.26 -14.48
C PHE A 545 14.44 1.31 -15.47
N LEU A 546 14.61 2.55 -15.00
CA LEU A 546 14.81 3.72 -15.86
C LEU A 546 16.22 3.86 -16.43
N ASN A 547 17.25 3.44 -15.69
CA ASN A 547 18.64 3.85 -15.99
C ASN A 547 19.08 3.50 -17.42
N PRO A 548 18.86 2.28 -17.96
CA PRO A 548 19.22 1.99 -19.35
C PRO A 548 18.58 2.94 -20.36
N TRP A 549 17.32 3.34 -20.13
CA TRP A 549 16.63 4.30 -20.98
C TRP A 549 17.16 5.72 -20.81
N ILE A 550 17.42 6.17 -19.57
CA ILE A 550 17.99 7.49 -19.27
C ILE A 550 19.33 7.66 -20.01
N TYR A 551 20.25 6.71 -19.87
CA TYR A 551 21.60 6.83 -20.42
C TYR A 551 21.65 6.65 -21.96
N SER A 552 20.61 6.13 -22.59
CA SER A 552 20.56 5.91 -24.04
C SER A 552 19.73 6.94 -24.82
N GLU A 553 18.56 7.33 -24.30
CA GLU A 553 17.62 8.22 -24.98
C GLU A 553 17.08 9.32 -24.06
N GLY A 554 16.75 8.98 -22.81
CA GLY A 554 16.06 9.87 -21.87
C GLY A 554 16.84 11.15 -21.53
N PHE A 555 18.17 11.10 -21.50
CA PHE A 555 19.02 12.27 -21.21
C PHE A 555 18.79 13.44 -22.17
N LYS A 556 18.30 13.19 -23.39
CA LYS A 556 17.97 14.24 -24.37
C LYS A 556 16.78 15.11 -23.96
N GLY A 557 15.98 14.62 -23.00
CA GLY A 557 14.86 15.35 -22.40
C GLY A 557 15.20 15.95 -21.04
N LEU A 558 16.47 15.96 -20.64
CA LEU A 558 16.92 16.57 -19.40
C LEU A 558 17.62 17.90 -19.68
N THR A 559 17.49 18.84 -18.76
CA THR A 559 18.24 20.09 -18.75
C THR A 559 19.60 19.82 -18.13
N ASP A 560 20.66 19.92 -18.94
CA ASP A 560 22.05 19.70 -18.52
C ASP A 560 22.50 20.80 -17.54
N ILE A 561 22.95 20.39 -16.35
CA ILE A 561 23.41 21.31 -15.31
C ILE A 561 24.93 21.35 -15.35
N VAL A 562 25.48 22.47 -15.78
CA VAL A 562 26.92 22.59 -16.06
C VAL A 562 27.66 23.49 -15.07
N ASP A 563 26.92 24.13 -14.15
CA ASP A 563 27.44 25.09 -13.20
C ASP A 563 27.25 24.62 -11.75
N GLY A 564 28.27 24.87 -10.92
CA GLY A 564 28.25 24.51 -9.50
C GLY A 564 28.94 23.16 -9.24
N GLY A 565 28.63 22.56 -8.09
CA GLY A 565 29.23 21.30 -7.68
C GLY A 565 28.92 20.99 -6.21
N SER A 566 29.22 19.76 -5.80
CA SER A 566 29.13 19.35 -4.40
C SER A 566 30.45 19.55 -3.65
N THR A 567 30.38 19.58 -2.32
CA THR A 567 31.52 19.75 -1.42
C THR A 567 31.41 18.79 -0.23
N GLY A 568 32.52 18.40 0.38
CA GLY A 568 32.49 17.56 1.57
C GLY A 568 33.83 17.52 2.31
N CYS A 569 34.02 16.49 3.14
CA CYS A 569 35.20 16.29 3.98
C CYS A 569 35.60 17.51 4.84
N PRO A 570 34.67 18.07 5.63
CA PRO A 570 34.90 19.31 6.37
C PRO A 570 35.87 19.16 7.57
N GLY A 571 36.36 17.95 7.86
CA GLY A 571 37.24 17.66 9.01
C GLY A 571 36.50 17.47 10.34
N LYS A 572 35.16 17.52 10.30
CA LYS A 572 34.27 17.14 11.39
C LYS A 572 33.01 16.53 10.81
N ASP A 573 32.63 15.35 11.27
CA ASP A 573 31.41 14.69 10.84
C ASP A 573 30.17 15.55 11.13
N ILE A 574 29.24 15.65 10.19
CA ILE A 574 28.07 16.52 10.30
C ILE A 574 26.97 15.93 11.19
N TYR A 575 26.96 14.61 11.39
CA TYR A 575 25.93 13.93 12.20
C TYR A 575 26.43 13.65 13.62
N SER A 576 27.54 12.92 13.77
CA SER A 576 28.13 12.56 15.06
C SER A 576 28.94 13.68 15.70
N GLY A 577 29.40 14.66 14.90
CA GLY A 577 30.28 15.72 15.35
C GLY A 577 31.72 15.27 15.66
N LEU A 578 32.08 14.02 15.35
CA LEU A 578 33.43 13.49 15.56
C LEU A 578 34.45 14.14 14.62
N LYS A 579 35.71 14.18 15.05
CA LYS A 579 36.80 14.67 14.18
C LYS A 579 37.05 13.68 13.05
N THR A 580 37.09 14.18 11.83
CA THR A 580 37.30 13.38 10.61
C THR A 580 38.48 13.92 9.81
N PRO A 581 39.00 13.17 8.80
CA PRO A 581 39.96 13.71 7.86
C PRO A 581 39.40 14.94 7.13
N PHE A 582 40.17 16.02 7.14
CA PHE A 582 39.91 17.19 6.30
C PHE A 582 40.58 17.00 4.94
N VAL A 583 39.81 17.10 3.85
CA VAL A 583 40.35 17.08 2.49
C VAL A 583 40.13 18.45 1.85
N PRO A 584 41.18 19.25 1.67
CA PRO A 584 41.05 20.60 1.11
C PRO A 584 40.35 20.60 -0.24
N TYR A 585 39.28 21.40 -0.35
CA TYR A 585 38.49 21.60 -1.57
C TYR A 585 37.82 20.34 -2.13
N ALA A 586 37.64 19.28 -1.32
CA ALA A 586 36.96 18.05 -1.74
C ALA A 586 35.61 18.40 -2.39
N SER A 587 35.49 18.06 -3.68
CA SER A 587 34.34 18.45 -4.49
C SER A 587 34.14 17.57 -5.71
N TRP A 588 32.90 17.44 -6.14
CA TRP A 588 32.53 17.03 -7.50
C TRP A 588 31.99 18.25 -8.24
N ASN A 589 32.38 18.43 -9.51
CA ASN A 589 31.93 19.55 -10.31
C ASN A 589 30.82 19.13 -11.28
N ALA A 590 29.83 20.00 -11.44
CA ALA A 590 28.91 19.93 -12.57
C ALA A 590 29.67 20.15 -13.89
N THR A 591 29.30 19.44 -14.96
CA THR A 591 29.99 19.55 -16.25
C THR A 591 29.08 19.16 -17.42
N PRO A 592 29.30 19.64 -18.65
CA PRO A 592 28.48 19.23 -19.78
C PRO A 592 28.41 17.71 -19.93
N GLY A 593 27.18 17.17 -19.89
CA GLY A 593 26.90 15.74 -19.93
C GLY A 593 26.53 15.17 -18.56
N TRP A 594 27.03 13.96 -18.25
CA TRP A 594 26.81 13.36 -16.94
C TRP A 594 27.90 13.78 -15.96
N ASP A 595 27.52 14.11 -14.73
CA ASP A 595 28.43 14.35 -13.61
C ASP A 595 27.96 13.73 -12.29
N PRO A 596 28.88 13.49 -11.32
CA PRO A 596 28.56 12.94 -10.01
C PRO A 596 28.06 14.00 -9.03
N VAL A 597 27.22 14.92 -9.50
CA VAL A 597 26.47 15.85 -8.65
C VAL A 597 25.00 15.89 -9.06
N THR A 598 24.73 15.94 -10.36
CA THR A 598 23.39 16.10 -10.93
C THR A 598 23.02 15.02 -11.94
N GLY A 599 23.91 14.07 -12.19
CA GLY A 599 23.70 13.05 -13.20
C GLY A 599 23.59 13.71 -14.57
N TYR A 600 22.54 13.40 -15.33
CA TYR A 600 22.21 14.10 -16.58
C TYR A 600 21.36 15.37 -16.40
N GLY A 601 21.07 15.78 -15.16
CA GLY A 601 20.36 17.01 -14.85
C GLY A 601 18.84 16.84 -14.66
N THR A 602 18.10 17.94 -14.88
CA THR A 602 16.72 18.10 -14.39
C THR A 602 15.65 17.83 -15.44
N PRO A 603 14.43 17.39 -15.06
CA PRO A 603 13.45 16.91 -16.03
C PRO A 603 12.81 18.05 -16.84
N ASN A 604 12.96 18.03 -18.16
CA ASN A 604 12.12 18.81 -19.07
C ASN A 604 10.93 17.95 -19.49
N PHE A 605 9.80 18.11 -18.80
CA PHE A 605 8.65 17.22 -18.97
C PHE A 605 8.14 17.09 -20.42
N PRO A 606 7.91 18.18 -21.20
CA PRO A 606 7.51 18.06 -22.61
C PRO A 606 8.50 17.25 -23.45
N ALA A 607 9.80 17.44 -23.25
CA ALA A 607 10.83 16.71 -23.98
C ALA A 607 10.87 15.22 -23.56
N LEU A 608 10.80 14.93 -22.27
CA LEU A 608 10.73 13.56 -21.75
C LEU A 608 9.48 12.84 -22.22
N LEU A 609 8.31 13.49 -22.17
CA LEU A 609 7.05 12.92 -22.65
C LEU A 609 7.16 12.53 -24.12
N LYS A 610 7.77 13.42 -24.92
CA LYS A 610 8.03 13.15 -26.33
C LYS A 610 8.90 11.91 -26.52
N LEU A 611 9.97 11.76 -25.76
CA LEU A 611 10.86 10.60 -25.85
C LEU A 611 10.21 9.31 -25.32
N ALA A 612 9.51 9.40 -24.21
CA ALA A 612 8.86 8.31 -23.52
C ALA A 612 7.64 7.76 -24.27
N THR A 613 7.04 8.51 -25.19
CA THR A 613 5.85 8.04 -25.94
C THR A 613 6.14 7.69 -27.41
N LYS A 614 7.38 7.83 -27.89
CA LYS A 614 7.75 7.38 -29.25
C LYS A 614 7.33 5.91 -29.46
N GLY A 615 6.56 5.64 -30.52
CA GLY A 615 6.38 4.29 -31.06
C GLY A 615 7.59 3.87 -31.90
N PRO A 616 7.67 2.59 -32.30
CA PRO A 616 8.63 2.17 -33.31
C PRO A 616 8.50 2.99 -34.61
N ASN A 617 7.30 3.55 -34.91
CA ASN A 617 6.98 4.22 -36.17
C ASN A 617 6.47 5.67 -36.03
N GLY A 618 7.12 6.50 -35.21
CA GLY A 618 7.27 7.94 -35.48
C GLY A 618 6.08 8.87 -35.81
N HIS A 619 4.82 8.54 -35.51
CA HIS A 619 3.69 9.45 -35.72
C HIS A 619 2.93 9.76 -34.42
N TRP A 620 2.65 11.06 -34.26
CA TRP A 620 1.92 11.69 -33.15
C TRP A 620 0.42 11.61 -33.37
#